data_AF-A0A381I865-F1
#
_entry.id   AF-A0A381I865-F1
#
_cell.length_a   1.000
_cell.length_b   1.000
_cell.length_c   1.000
_cell.angle_alpha   90.00
_cell.angle_beta   90.00
_cell.angle_gamma   90.00
#
_symmetry.space_group_name_H-M   'P 1'
#
loop_
_entity.id
_entity.type
_entity.pdbx_description
1 polymer ?
#
loop_
_entity_poly.entity_id
_entity_poly.type
_entity_poly.pdbx_seq_one_letter_code
_entity_poly.pdbx_strand_id
1 'polypeptide(L)'
;MGGISADDPQAVQKLEKKLESLEKSQETMKAVNAYYRKHKTLDGCPHLPPEELEKLKADMASSWHLEDKPFATWALSNNSAEIRRVKDRIKSLSQQKEIGFVGWEFDGGKVEANTEANRLQIFFEDKPDETTREALKSNGFRWSPKAGAWQRQLTSNAYYAADYVKAIAPLTGEKPTELQWAHIRAQKVAAQEQPAQEQPEQEAPQDKDTFSIYQIKGEEETRDLRFEPYDRLTATGHRVDPKNYALVYSAELTPGTSLEDIYTRFNIDHPKDFKGHSLSVSDVVVLHQNGQDTAHYVDSFGYKEVLEFFKEQEKALIPDDLETGETIKTPRGTFYVTAMSREQMEAAGYGLHHQSDDGKYLIMGNGTRAFAVPVQPENYLKAAEQTTEQNYNMIDGQINNTPTIAELEAKVKAGETISLVDLAEAVKADKERGKAAKTEKKPSIRAQLRADKEKTAQKKAAKSKNHELEV
;
A
#
# COMPACT_ATOMS: atom_id res chain seq x y z
N MET A 1 -14.51 1.13 -24.98
CA MET A 1 -14.32 2.60 -24.96
C MET A 1 -12.88 2.90 -25.37
N GLY A 2 -12.66 3.84 -26.29
CA GLY A 2 -11.31 4.25 -26.69
C GLY A 2 -10.51 4.87 -25.53
N GLY A 3 -9.17 4.86 -25.63
CA GLY A 3 -8.31 5.51 -24.66
C GLY A 3 -8.56 7.03 -24.61
N ILE A 4 -8.71 7.58 -23.41
CA ILE A 4 -8.76 9.04 -23.21
C ILE A 4 -7.33 9.56 -23.39
N SER A 5 -7.11 10.52 -24.29
CA SER A 5 -5.77 11.13 -24.44
C SER A 5 -5.46 12.02 -23.25
N ALA A 6 -4.19 12.09 -22.85
CA ALA A 6 -3.71 13.07 -21.86
C ALA A 6 -3.87 14.51 -22.35
N ASP A 7 -3.93 14.69 -23.67
CA ASP A 7 -3.93 16.00 -24.34
C ASP A 7 -5.31 16.63 -24.48
N ASP A 8 -6.34 15.86 -24.13
CA ASP A 8 -7.70 16.35 -24.11
C ASP A 8 -7.86 17.34 -22.95
N PRO A 9 -8.29 18.59 -23.18
CA PRO A 9 -8.54 19.56 -22.10
C PRO A 9 -9.54 19.04 -21.06
N GLN A 10 -10.40 18.09 -21.45
CA GLN A 10 -11.36 17.41 -20.59
C GLN A 10 -10.90 16.01 -20.16
N ALA A 11 -9.62 15.67 -20.30
CA ALA A 11 -9.07 14.35 -19.95
C ALA A 11 -9.43 13.95 -18.50
N VAL A 12 -9.18 14.85 -17.55
CA VAL A 12 -9.49 14.64 -16.12
C VAL A 12 -10.99 14.42 -15.91
N GLN A 13 -11.84 15.29 -16.45
CA GLN A 13 -13.31 15.19 -16.33
C GLN A 13 -13.85 13.87 -16.93
N LYS A 14 -13.32 13.46 -18.08
CA LYS A 14 -13.69 12.19 -18.73
C LYS A 14 -13.23 10.99 -17.93
N LEU A 15 -12.05 11.06 -17.30
CA LEU A 15 -11.53 10.03 -16.42
C LEU A 15 -12.32 9.95 -15.11
N GLU A 16 -12.73 11.07 -14.52
CA GLU A 16 -13.60 11.12 -13.33
C GLU A 16 -14.94 10.47 -13.60
N LYS A 17 -15.58 10.80 -14.74
CA LYS A 17 -16.84 10.15 -15.15
C LYS A 17 -16.67 8.64 -15.38
N LYS A 18 -15.52 8.23 -15.94
CA LYS A 18 -15.19 6.82 -16.10
C LYS A 18 -15.00 6.15 -14.73
N LEU A 19 -14.31 6.81 -13.81
CA LEU A 19 -14.08 6.33 -12.46
C LEU A 19 -15.39 6.09 -11.72
N GLU A 20 -16.30 7.07 -11.74
CA GLU A 20 -17.63 6.96 -11.13
C GLU A 20 -18.41 5.75 -11.68
N SER A 21 -18.38 5.55 -13.01
CA SER A 21 -19.01 4.40 -13.65
C SER A 21 -18.38 3.06 -13.23
N LEU A 22 -17.06 3.01 -13.08
CA LEU A 22 -16.34 1.80 -12.66
C LEU A 22 -16.61 1.47 -11.18
N GLU A 23 -16.62 2.48 -10.32
CA GLU A 23 -16.93 2.34 -8.89
C GLU A 23 -18.36 1.87 -8.67
N LYS A 24 -19.34 2.49 -9.35
CA LYS A 24 -20.73 2.05 -9.34
C LYS A 24 -20.89 0.60 -9.82
N SER A 25 -20.19 0.23 -10.88
CA SER A 25 -20.15 -1.15 -11.37
C SER A 25 -19.57 -2.11 -10.33
N GLN A 26 -18.47 -1.73 -9.66
CA GLN A 26 -17.84 -2.54 -8.62
C GLN A 26 -18.78 -2.79 -7.43
N GLU A 27 -19.45 -1.75 -6.95
CA GLU A 27 -20.41 -1.83 -5.86
C GLU A 27 -21.58 -2.73 -6.24
N THR A 28 -22.14 -2.54 -7.43
CA THR A 28 -23.25 -3.35 -7.96
C THR A 28 -22.85 -4.82 -8.04
N MET A 29 -21.70 -5.14 -8.63
CA MET A 29 -21.21 -6.52 -8.74
C MET A 29 -21.01 -7.16 -7.35
N LYS A 30 -20.42 -6.43 -6.40
CA LYS A 30 -20.23 -6.93 -5.03
C LYS A 30 -21.56 -7.17 -4.32
N ALA A 31 -22.51 -6.24 -4.44
CA ALA A 31 -23.82 -6.32 -3.80
C ALA A 31 -24.66 -7.48 -4.35
N VAL A 32 -24.66 -7.67 -5.68
CA VAL A 32 -25.36 -8.78 -6.33
C VAL A 32 -24.75 -10.12 -5.95
N ASN A 33 -23.41 -10.23 -5.95
CA ASN A 33 -22.74 -11.44 -5.48
C ASN A 33 -23.00 -11.71 -3.98
N ALA A 34 -23.11 -10.67 -3.16
CA ALA A 34 -23.48 -10.82 -1.74
C ALA A 34 -24.92 -11.29 -1.57
N TYR A 35 -25.85 -10.73 -2.35
CA TYR A 35 -27.25 -11.16 -2.38
C TYR A 35 -27.37 -12.63 -2.79
N TYR A 36 -26.74 -13.02 -3.89
CA TYR A 36 -26.77 -14.40 -4.38
C TYR A 36 -26.13 -15.37 -3.40
N ARG A 37 -25.02 -15.00 -2.75
CA ARG A 37 -24.40 -15.84 -1.69
C ARG A 37 -25.36 -16.15 -0.55
N LYS A 38 -26.22 -15.20 -0.17
CA LYS A 38 -27.19 -15.32 0.93
C LYS A 38 -28.48 -16.03 0.52
N HIS A 39 -29.00 -15.72 -0.68
CA HIS A 39 -30.33 -16.13 -1.11
C HIS A 39 -30.33 -17.28 -2.11
N LYS A 40 -29.20 -17.57 -2.75
CA LYS A 40 -29.04 -18.58 -3.82
C LYS A 40 -30.01 -18.39 -5.00
N THR A 41 -30.52 -17.17 -5.14
CA THR A 41 -31.35 -16.72 -6.26
C THR A 41 -31.05 -15.24 -6.54
N LEU A 42 -31.35 -14.80 -7.75
CA LEU A 42 -31.36 -13.39 -8.16
C LEU A 42 -32.75 -12.76 -8.05
N ASP A 43 -33.79 -13.54 -7.72
CA ASP A 43 -35.15 -13.04 -7.56
C ASP A 43 -35.25 -12.05 -6.39
N GLY A 44 -35.80 -10.87 -6.66
CA GLY A 44 -35.95 -9.81 -5.66
C GLY A 44 -34.66 -9.06 -5.32
N CYS A 45 -33.57 -9.24 -6.08
CA CYS A 45 -32.34 -8.47 -5.88
C CYS A 45 -32.58 -6.97 -6.15
N PRO A 46 -32.41 -6.06 -5.16
CA PRO A 46 -32.73 -4.64 -5.34
C PRO A 46 -31.62 -3.84 -6.03
N HIS A 47 -30.48 -4.47 -6.33
CA HIS A 47 -29.26 -3.79 -6.78
C HIS A 47 -29.13 -3.70 -8.31
N LEU A 48 -30.01 -4.37 -9.05
CA LEU A 48 -30.05 -4.34 -10.51
C LEU A 48 -31.49 -4.15 -11.00
N PRO A 49 -31.70 -3.46 -12.13
CA PRO A 49 -33.01 -3.38 -12.75
C PRO A 49 -33.46 -4.77 -13.25
N PRO A 50 -34.77 -5.03 -13.36
CA PRO A 50 -35.30 -6.34 -13.76
C PRO A 50 -34.76 -6.85 -15.09
N GLU A 51 -34.54 -5.96 -16.06
CA GLU A 51 -33.99 -6.33 -17.36
C GLU A 51 -32.55 -6.87 -17.26
N GLU A 52 -31.71 -6.28 -16.41
CA GLU A 52 -30.33 -6.72 -16.20
C GLU A 52 -30.28 -8.01 -15.38
N LEU A 53 -31.22 -8.21 -14.44
CA LEU A 53 -31.35 -9.46 -13.70
C LEU A 53 -31.69 -10.63 -14.62
N GLU A 54 -32.62 -10.45 -15.56
CA GLU A 54 -32.98 -11.51 -16.51
C GLU A 54 -31.82 -11.86 -17.45
N LYS A 55 -31.06 -10.86 -17.92
CA LYS A 55 -29.82 -11.10 -18.69
C LYS A 55 -28.80 -11.89 -17.87
N LEU A 56 -28.58 -11.48 -16.61
CA LEU A 56 -27.62 -12.13 -15.72
C LEU A 56 -28.01 -13.58 -15.40
N LYS A 57 -29.31 -13.85 -15.21
CA LYS A 57 -29.83 -15.22 -15.05
C LYS A 57 -29.62 -16.06 -16.31
N ALA A 58 -29.87 -15.49 -17.50
CA ALA A 58 -29.65 -16.18 -18.76
C ALA A 58 -28.17 -16.50 -18.98
N ASP A 59 -27.28 -15.55 -18.67
CA ASP A 59 -25.83 -15.75 -18.72
C ASP A 59 -25.38 -16.84 -17.75
N MET A 60 -25.90 -16.84 -16.51
CA MET A 60 -25.63 -17.88 -15.52
C MET A 60 -26.11 -19.27 -15.94
N ALA A 61 -27.20 -19.37 -16.70
CA ALA A 61 -27.74 -20.63 -17.22
C ALA A 61 -26.98 -21.13 -18.47
N SER A 62 -26.10 -20.32 -19.04
CA SER A 62 -25.29 -20.68 -20.19
C SER A 62 -24.29 -21.79 -19.84
N SER A 63 -24.12 -22.75 -20.75
CA SER A 63 -23.13 -23.84 -20.61
C SER A 63 -21.68 -23.35 -20.51
N TRP A 64 -21.43 -22.08 -20.86
CA TRP A 64 -20.11 -21.44 -20.84
C TRP A 64 -19.83 -20.66 -19.56
N HIS A 65 -20.77 -20.64 -18.61
CA HIS A 65 -20.59 -19.97 -17.33
C HIS A 65 -19.78 -20.85 -16.38
N LEU A 66 -18.55 -20.44 -16.07
CA LEU A 66 -17.60 -21.28 -15.31
C LEU A 66 -17.83 -21.32 -13.79
N GLU A 67 -18.55 -20.35 -13.21
CA GLU A 67 -18.62 -20.18 -11.75
C GLU A 67 -20.06 -20.14 -11.25
N ASP A 68 -20.36 -20.75 -10.09
CA ASP A 68 -21.69 -20.68 -9.44
C ASP A 68 -21.91 -19.35 -8.70
N LYS A 69 -21.72 -18.23 -9.42
CA LYS A 69 -22.01 -16.89 -8.94
C LYS A 69 -22.32 -15.95 -10.11
N PRO A 70 -23.10 -14.87 -9.88
CA PRO A 70 -23.51 -13.97 -10.95
C PRO A 70 -22.35 -13.25 -11.62
N PHE A 71 -21.48 -12.61 -10.83
CA PHE A 71 -20.28 -11.96 -11.34
C PHE A 71 -19.02 -12.74 -10.97
N ALA A 72 -18.18 -12.99 -11.96
CA ALA A 72 -16.97 -13.79 -11.78
C ALA A 72 -15.92 -13.09 -10.90
N THR A 73 -15.04 -13.86 -10.24
CA THR A 73 -13.97 -13.26 -9.39
C THR A 73 -13.01 -12.41 -10.23
N TRP A 74 -12.64 -12.90 -11.43
CA TRP A 74 -11.74 -12.18 -12.32
C TRP A 74 -12.33 -10.85 -12.78
N ALA A 75 -13.66 -10.76 -12.96
CA ALA A 75 -14.33 -9.54 -13.38
C ALA A 75 -14.22 -8.44 -12.31
N LEU A 76 -14.44 -8.81 -11.04
CA LEU A 76 -14.26 -7.93 -9.88
C LEU A 76 -12.80 -7.48 -9.72
N SER A 77 -11.85 -8.39 -9.93
CA SER A 77 -10.41 -8.08 -9.86
C SER A 77 -10.01 -7.11 -10.97
N ASN A 78 -10.37 -7.40 -12.22
CA ASN A 78 -10.06 -6.57 -13.37
C ASN A 78 -10.65 -5.16 -13.23
N ASN A 79 -11.89 -5.05 -12.79
CA ASN A 79 -12.54 -3.76 -12.56
C ASN A 79 -11.84 -2.98 -11.42
N SER A 80 -11.44 -3.66 -10.34
CA SER A 80 -10.67 -3.01 -9.26
C SER A 80 -9.29 -2.53 -9.70
N ALA A 81 -8.60 -3.29 -10.56
CA ALA A 81 -7.33 -2.88 -11.15
C ALA A 81 -7.52 -1.65 -12.06
N GLU A 82 -8.58 -1.64 -12.87
CA GLU A 82 -8.91 -0.50 -13.72
C GLU A 82 -9.27 0.75 -12.91
N ILE A 83 -10.02 0.61 -11.81
CA ILE A 83 -10.30 1.71 -10.87
C ILE A 83 -9.00 2.34 -10.36
N ARG A 84 -8.04 1.51 -9.93
CA ARG A 84 -6.72 1.99 -9.46
C ARG A 84 -5.99 2.76 -10.56
N ARG A 85 -5.85 2.15 -11.75
CA ARG A 85 -5.21 2.80 -12.91
C ARG A 85 -5.83 4.15 -13.26
N VAL A 86 -7.16 4.25 -13.23
CA VAL A 86 -7.86 5.50 -13.54
C VAL A 86 -7.63 6.54 -12.43
N LYS A 87 -7.64 6.15 -11.15
CA LYS A 87 -7.31 7.05 -10.03
C LYS A 87 -5.88 7.59 -10.13
N ASP A 88 -4.91 6.71 -10.37
CA ASP A 88 -3.51 7.09 -10.50
C ASP A 88 -3.31 8.04 -11.69
N ARG A 89 -4.00 7.77 -12.80
CA ARG A 89 -3.98 8.64 -13.98
C ARG A 89 -4.61 10.00 -13.74
N ILE A 90 -5.75 10.07 -13.03
CA ILE A 90 -6.37 11.34 -12.62
C ILE A 90 -5.39 12.13 -11.76
N LYS A 91 -4.80 11.50 -10.74
CA LYS A 91 -3.83 12.13 -9.84
C LYS A 91 -2.65 12.70 -10.61
N SER A 92 -2.06 11.92 -11.51
CA SER A 92 -0.91 12.34 -12.33
C SER A 92 -1.26 13.54 -13.22
N LEU A 93 -2.38 13.51 -13.94
CA LEU A 93 -2.78 14.61 -14.82
C LEU A 93 -3.17 15.87 -14.04
N SER A 94 -3.82 15.73 -12.89
CA SER A 94 -4.16 16.85 -12.03
C SER A 94 -2.90 17.51 -11.44
N GLN A 95 -1.95 16.71 -10.95
CA GLN A 95 -0.67 17.22 -10.45
C GLN A 95 0.14 17.93 -11.54
N GLN A 96 0.20 17.36 -12.75
CA GLN A 96 0.88 18.03 -13.88
C GLN A 96 0.22 19.36 -14.23
N LYS A 97 -1.12 19.44 -14.17
CA LYS A 97 -1.86 20.67 -14.43
C LYS A 97 -1.63 21.74 -13.36
N GLU A 98 -1.51 21.33 -12.09
CA GLU A 98 -1.28 22.22 -10.96
C GLU A 98 0.16 22.75 -10.92
N ILE A 99 1.14 21.88 -11.11
CA ILE A 99 2.56 22.26 -11.11
C ILE A 99 2.88 23.09 -12.36
N GLY A 100 2.32 22.72 -13.51
CA GLY A 100 2.52 23.43 -14.77
C GLY A 100 3.93 23.30 -15.34
N PHE A 101 4.18 24.09 -16.38
CA PHE A 101 5.40 24.09 -17.17
C PHE A 101 6.02 25.49 -17.18
N VAL A 102 7.35 25.58 -17.07
CA VAL A 102 8.08 26.84 -16.95
C VAL A 102 8.72 27.27 -18.28
N GLY A 103 8.61 28.55 -18.64
CA GLY A 103 9.35 29.15 -19.76
C GLY A 103 10.74 29.63 -19.34
N TRP A 104 11.59 29.97 -20.29
CA TRP A 104 12.93 30.51 -20.02
C TRP A 104 13.38 31.46 -21.13
N GLU A 105 14.35 32.31 -20.81
CA GLU A 105 15.01 33.20 -21.78
C GLU A 105 16.33 32.59 -22.24
N PHE A 106 16.68 32.82 -23.50
CA PHE A 106 17.92 32.37 -24.12
C PHE A 106 18.52 33.49 -24.97
N ASP A 107 19.76 33.32 -25.41
CA ASP A 107 20.42 34.33 -26.26
C ASP A 107 19.72 34.46 -27.62
N GLY A 108 19.10 35.62 -27.87
CA GLY A 108 18.33 35.90 -29.08
C GLY A 108 16.85 35.49 -29.05
N GLY A 109 16.27 35.21 -27.87
CA GLY A 109 14.84 34.96 -27.76
C GLY A 109 14.33 34.43 -26.41
N LYS A 110 13.11 33.90 -26.43
CA LYS A 110 12.47 33.30 -25.26
C LYS A 110 11.66 32.06 -25.60
N VAL A 111 11.54 31.15 -24.65
CA VAL A 111 10.67 29.97 -24.68
C VAL A 111 9.53 30.16 -23.69
N GLU A 112 8.31 29.97 -24.15
CA GLU A 112 7.08 30.14 -23.39
C GLU A 112 6.30 28.82 -23.34
N ALA A 113 5.93 28.42 -22.12
CA ALA A 113 5.07 27.27 -21.88
C ALA A 113 3.59 27.69 -21.97
N ASN A 114 3.04 27.70 -23.18
CA ASN A 114 1.66 28.11 -23.42
C ASN A 114 0.68 26.96 -23.10
N THR A 115 0.13 27.00 -21.89
CA THR A 115 -0.82 25.99 -21.38
C THR A 115 -2.17 26.05 -22.10
N GLU A 116 -2.62 27.23 -22.52
CA GLU A 116 -3.89 27.40 -23.25
C GLU A 116 -3.85 26.75 -24.64
N ALA A 117 -2.74 26.93 -25.36
CA ALA A 117 -2.52 26.32 -26.66
C ALA A 117 -2.02 24.87 -26.56
N ASN A 118 -1.66 24.41 -25.35
CA ASN A 118 -0.94 23.16 -25.11
C ASN A 118 0.34 23.08 -25.99
N ARG A 119 1.13 24.16 -26.03
CA ARG A 119 2.34 24.27 -26.85
C ARG A 119 3.52 24.85 -26.06
N LEU A 120 4.69 24.24 -26.22
CA LEU A 120 5.96 24.88 -25.91
C LEU A 120 6.36 25.72 -27.12
N GLN A 121 6.41 27.05 -26.96
CA GLN A 121 6.62 28.01 -28.03
C GLN A 121 7.96 28.71 -27.87
N ILE A 122 8.74 28.77 -28.95
CA ILE A 122 10.05 29.38 -29.01
C ILE A 122 9.96 30.59 -29.92
N PHE A 123 10.19 31.76 -29.35
CA PHE A 123 10.22 33.04 -30.04
C PHE A 123 11.67 33.46 -30.20
N PHE A 124 12.09 33.72 -31.43
CA PHE A 124 13.37 34.34 -31.73
C PHE A 124 13.14 35.81 -32.07
N GLU A 125 14.06 36.69 -31.69
CA GLU A 125 14.01 38.11 -32.05
C GLU A 125 14.23 38.31 -33.54
N ASP A 126 15.20 37.59 -34.09
CA ASP A 126 15.53 37.55 -35.51
C ASP A 126 15.34 36.15 -36.10
N LYS A 127 15.36 36.06 -37.43
CA LYS A 127 15.26 34.76 -38.10
C LYS A 127 16.49 33.89 -37.75
N PRO A 128 16.31 32.73 -37.09
CA PRO A 128 17.43 31.85 -36.77
C PRO A 128 18.09 31.31 -38.03
N ASP A 129 19.40 31.05 -37.93
CA ASP A 129 20.21 30.53 -39.04
C ASP A 129 19.73 29.15 -39.53
N GLU A 130 20.28 28.67 -40.66
CA GLU A 130 19.92 27.37 -41.25
C GLU A 130 20.12 26.20 -40.27
N THR A 131 21.24 26.18 -39.54
CA THR A 131 21.64 25.09 -38.65
C THR A 131 20.72 25.00 -37.44
N THR A 132 20.35 26.15 -36.87
CA THR A 132 19.39 26.24 -35.77
C THR A 132 18.00 25.77 -36.21
N ARG A 133 17.56 26.16 -37.41
CA ARG A 133 16.27 25.72 -37.98
C ARG A 133 16.24 24.21 -38.24
N GLU A 134 17.35 23.61 -38.66
CA GLU A 134 17.46 22.16 -38.83
C GLU A 134 17.42 21.42 -37.48
N ALA A 135 18.15 21.91 -36.48
CA ALA A 135 18.14 21.35 -35.13
C ALA A 135 16.74 21.39 -34.49
N LEU A 136 15.99 22.48 -34.69
CA LEU A 136 14.61 22.59 -34.23
C LEU A 136 13.70 21.55 -34.91
N LYS A 137 13.82 21.40 -36.23
CA LYS A 137 13.01 20.41 -36.99
C LYS A 137 13.33 18.98 -36.61
N SER A 138 14.61 18.63 -36.41
CA SER A 138 15.03 17.28 -36.03
C SER A 138 14.53 16.90 -34.63
N ASN A 139 14.44 17.89 -33.72
CA ASN A 139 13.86 17.74 -32.39
C ASN A 139 12.33 17.96 -32.35
N GLY A 140 11.67 17.96 -33.51
CA GLY A 140 10.21 17.95 -33.61
C GLY A 140 9.51 19.30 -33.45
N PHE A 141 10.25 20.42 -33.35
CA PHE A 141 9.66 21.75 -33.36
C PHE A 141 9.26 22.16 -34.78
N ARG A 142 8.07 22.75 -34.91
CA ARG A 142 7.51 23.20 -36.19
C ARG A 142 7.20 24.69 -36.14
N TRP A 143 7.61 25.41 -37.18
CA TRP A 143 7.28 26.82 -37.33
C TRP A 143 5.77 27.00 -37.50
N SER A 144 5.18 27.91 -36.72
CA SER A 144 3.78 28.32 -36.81
C SER A 144 3.70 29.78 -37.24
N PRO A 145 3.34 30.07 -38.50
CA PRO A 145 3.19 31.45 -38.98
C PRO A 145 2.16 32.27 -38.18
N LYS A 146 1.10 31.60 -37.70
CA LYS A 146 0.04 32.24 -36.90
C LYS A 146 0.53 32.65 -35.51
N ALA A 147 1.39 31.84 -34.91
CA ALA A 147 1.96 32.14 -33.60
C ALA A 147 3.25 32.97 -33.69
N GLY A 148 3.88 33.04 -34.86
CA GLY A 148 5.19 33.67 -35.02
C GLY A 148 6.30 32.94 -34.25
N ALA A 149 6.14 31.63 -33.99
CA ALA A 149 7.00 30.86 -33.12
C ALA A 149 7.27 29.45 -33.65
N TRP A 150 8.43 28.90 -33.30
CA TRP A 150 8.67 27.46 -33.39
C TRP A 150 7.96 26.79 -32.23
N GLN A 151 7.18 25.75 -32.49
CA GLN A 151 6.38 25.15 -31.43
C GLN A 151 6.29 23.63 -31.56
N ARG A 152 6.11 22.98 -30.40
CA ARG A 152 5.70 21.58 -30.28
C ARG A 152 4.70 21.44 -29.15
N GLN A 153 4.11 20.25 -29.01
CA GLN A 153 3.17 19.95 -27.95
C GLN A 153 3.81 20.10 -26.57
N LEU A 154 3.11 20.75 -25.63
CA LEU A 154 3.59 20.99 -24.27
C LEU A 154 3.53 19.69 -23.46
N THR A 155 4.68 19.05 -23.29
CA THR A 155 4.86 17.78 -22.59
C THR A 155 6.24 17.78 -21.93
N SER A 156 6.50 16.88 -20.97
CA SER A 156 7.86 16.72 -20.43
C SER A 156 8.88 16.41 -21.53
N ASN A 157 8.50 15.61 -22.54
CA ASN A 157 9.33 15.34 -23.73
C ASN A 157 9.67 16.59 -24.54
N ALA A 158 8.91 17.68 -24.42
CA ALA A 158 9.25 18.94 -25.07
C ALA A 158 10.48 19.61 -24.44
N TYR A 159 10.69 19.44 -23.13
CA TYR A 159 11.85 19.95 -22.41
C TYR A 159 13.09 19.13 -22.74
N TYR A 160 12.98 17.80 -22.72
CA TYR A 160 14.08 16.92 -23.18
C TYR A 160 14.50 17.23 -24.62
N ALA A 161 13.55 17.47 -25.52
CA ALA A 161 13.87 17.86 -26.89
C ALA A 161 14.51 19.25 -26.98
N ALA A 162 14.20 20.15 -26.05
CA ALA A 162 14.82 21.46 -25.97
C ALA A 162 16.28 21.39 -25.50
N ASP A 163 16.62 20.43 -24.62
CA ASP A 163 18.01 20.22 -24.15
C ASP A 163 18.99 19.98 -25.31
N TYR A 164 18.54 19.35 -26.39
CA TYR A 164 19.36 19.05 -27.56
C TYR A 164 19.54 20.23 -28.52
N VAL A 165 18.79 21.33 -28.34
CA VAL A 165 18.85 22.51 -29.20
C VAL A 165 19.69 23.59 -28.51
N LYS A 166 21.00 23.61 -28.78
CA LYS A 166 21.96 24.54 -28.16
C LYS A 166 21.59 26.02 -28.32
N ALA A 167 20.95 26.38 -29.44
CA ALA A 167 20.57 27.75 -29.75
C ALA A 167 19.46 28.31 -28.85
N ILE A 168 18.77 27.45 -28.07
CA ILE A 168 17.72 27.87 -27.12
C ILE A 168 18.11 27.55 -25.68
N ALA A 169 19.41 27.34 -25.43
CA ALA A 169 19.90 27.05 -24.09
C ALA A 169 19.61 28.24 -23.15
N PRO A 170 19.09 27.98 -21.94
CA PRO A 170 18.82 29.03 -20.96
C PRO A 170 20.05 29.89 -20.65
N LEU A 171 19.82 31.19 -20.41
CA LEU A 171 20.88 32.12 -20.00
C LEU A 171 21.54 31.75 -18.66
N THR A 172 20.85 30.97 -17.83
CA THR A 172 21.39 30.47 -16.56
C THR A 172 22.48 29.41 -16.74
N GLY A 173 22.60 28.84 -17.95
CA GLY A 173 23.55 27.75 -18.25
C GLY A 173 23.06 26.36 -17.85
N GLU A 174 21.92 26.27 -17.15
CA GLU A 174 21.24 25.02 -16.81
C GLU A 174 20.50 24.46 -18.04
N LYS A 175 20.20 23.16 -18.02
CA LYS A 175 19.38 22.57 -19.07
C LYS A 175 17.89 22.96 -18.90
N PRO A 176 17.12 23.11 -19.98
CA PRO A 176 15.66 23.26 -19.91
C PRO A 176 14.97 22.24 -18.98
N THR A 177 15.39 20.97 -19.01
CA THR A 177 14.86 19.94 -18.10
C THR A 177 15.17 20.22 -16.62
N GLU A 178 16.36 20.74 -16.32
CA GLU A 178 16.76 21.09 -14.95
C GLU A 178 15.93 22.25 -14.40
N LEU A 179 15.62 23.24 -15.23
CA LEU A 179 14.71 24.35 -14.89
C LEU A 179 13.31 23.83 -14.56
N GLN A 180 12.78 22.92 -15.38
CA GLN A 180 11.46 22.32 -15.13
C GLN A 180 11.45 21.51 -13.83
N TRP A 181 12.51 20.78 -13.52
CA TRP A 181 12.62 20.06 -12.25
C TRP A 181 12.77 21.00 -11.05
N ALA A 182 13.54 22.07 -11.18
CA ALA A 182 13.65 23.09 -10.13
C ALA A 182 12.29 23.72 -9.83
N HIS A 183 11.50 24.03 -10.87
CA HIS A 183 10.13 24.50 -10.75
C HIS A 183 9.21 23.49 -10.04
N ILE A 184 9.27 22.21 -10.45
CA ILE A 184 8.50 21.14 -9.79
C ILE A 184 8.88 21.02 -8.30
N ARG A 185 10.17 21.08 -7.96
CA ARG A 185 10.64 21.03 -6.57
C ARG A 185 10.12 22.21 -5.76
N ALA A 186 10.25 23.43 -6.28
CA ALA A 186 9.77 24.64 -5.62
C ALA A 186 8.26 24.59 -5.36
N GLN A 187 7.47 24.12 -6.32
CA GLN A 187 6.01 23.96 -6.15
C GLN A 187 5.66 22.90 -5.11
N LYS A 188 6.41 21.78 -5.05
CA LYS A 188 6.21 20.74 -4.03
C LYS A 188 6.53 21.24 -2.63
N VAL A 189 7.61 22.01 -2.46
CA VAL A 189 7.97 22.62 -1.16
C VAL A 189 6.91 23.65 -0.76
N ALA A 190 6.49 24.53 -1.67
CA ALA A 190 5.43 25.50 -1.40
C ALA A 190 4.07 24.87 -1.07
N ALA A 191 3.75 23.69 -1.65
CA ALA A 191 2.54 22.94 -1.33
C ALA A 191 2.63 22.25 0.06
N GLN A 192 3.82 21.97 0.57
CA GLN A 192 4.05 21.43 1.91
C GLN A 192 4.09 22.52 2.99
N GLU A 193 4.43 23.77 2.63
CA GLU A 193 4.51 24.92 3.54
C GLU A 193 3.17 25.63 3.81
N GLN A 194 2.04 25.17 3.26
CA GLN A 194 0.71 25.60 3.72
C GLN A 194 0.40 24.97 5.09
N PRO A 195 -0.31 25.65 6.01
CA PRO A 195 -0.22 25.40 7.44
C PRO A 195 -0.88 24.08 7.86
N ALA A 196 -0.17 22.97 7.70
CA ALA A 196 -0.35 21.79 8.50
C ALA A 196 0.41 22.01 9.81
N GLN A 197 -0.32 21.88 10.91
CA GLN A 197 0.14 22.08 12.29
C GLN A 197 1.56 21.55 12.51
N GLU A 198 2.40 22.42 13.11
CA GLU A 198 3.73 22.13 13.63
C GLU A 198 3.78 20.73 14.25
N GLN A 199 4.38 19.78 13.52
CA GLN A 199 4.98 18.61 14.14
C GLN A 199 6.41 19.02 14.53
N PRO A 200 6.87 18.67 15.74
CA PRO A 200 8.20 19.07 16.19
C PRO A 200 9.25 18.41 15.30
N GLU A 201 9.98 19.28 14.60
CA GLU A 201 11.19 18.98 13.85
C GLU A 201 12.21 18.38 14.83
N GLN A 202 12.29 17.05 14.85
CA GLN A 202 13.39 16.36 15.50
C GLN A 202 14.57 16.41 14.52
N GLU A 203 15.48 17.36 14.76
CA GLU A 203 16.85 17.32 14.25
C GLU A 203 17.55 16.06 14.79
N ALA A 204 17.38 14.95 14.08
CA ALA A 204 18.31 13.84 14.13
C ALA A 204 19.41 14.06 13.07
N PRO A 205 20.64 13.55 13.28
CA PRO A 205 21.80 13.93 12.51
C PRO A 205 21.59 13.61 11.02
N GLN A 206 21.82 14.59 10.15
CA GLN A 206 21.73 14.44 8.70
C GLN A 206 22.72 13.37 8.20
N ASP A 207 22.23 12.14 8.07
CA ASP A 207 22.77 11.23 7.08
C ASP A 207 22.23 11.66 5.73
N LYS A 208 23.10 11.88 4.76
CA LYS A 208 22.68 12.32 3.42
C LYS A 208 21.79 11.24 2.82
N ASP A 209 20.62 11.62 2.29
CA ASP A 209 19.77 10.68 1.55
C ASP A 209 20.58 10.03 0.40
N THR A 210 20.47 8.71 0.26
CA THR A 210 21.18 7.95 -0.79
C THR A 210 20.23 6.99 -1.48
N PHE A 211 20.64 6.45 -2.63
CA PHE A 211 19.97 5.33 -3.26
C PHE A 211 20.96 4.26 -3.66
N SER A 212 20.49 3.02 -3.70
CA SER A 212 21.27 1.84 -4.01
C SER A 212 20.54 1.01 -5.07
N ILE A 213 21.27 0.51 -6.07
CA ILE A 213 20.74 -0.35 -7.13
C ILE A 213 21.27 -1.76 -6.93
N TYR A 214 20.35 -2.71 -6.92
CA TYR A 214 20.59 -4.13 -6.76
C TYR A 214 20.13 -4.86 -8.02
N GLN A 215 21.00 -5.72 -8.56
CA GLN A 215 20.71 -6.55 -9.74
C GLN A 215 20.87 -8.02 -9.39
N ILE A 216 20.07 -8.87 -10.03
CA ILE A 216 20.13 -10.32 -9.80
C ILE A 216 21.50 -10.86 -10.24
N LYS A 217 22.12 -11.68 -9.38
CA LYS A 217 23.42 -12.31 -9.64
C LYS A 217 23.38 -13.16 -10.90
N GLY A 218 24.52 -13.25 -11.59
CA GLY A 218 24.71 -13.96 -12.85
C GLY A 218 24.71 -15.50 -12.80
N GLU A 219 24.27 -16.13 -11.71
CA GLU A 219 24.37 -17.57 -11.43
C GLU A 219 23.28 -18.42 -12.10
N GLU A 220 23.42 -19.75 -12.10
CA GLU A 220 22.47 -20.66 -12.79
C GLU A 220 21.14 -20.75 -12.03
N GLU A 221 21.20 -20.68 -10.69
CA GLU A 221 20.08 -20.78 -9.76
C GLU A 221 19.12 -19.59 -9.84
N THR A 222 19.60 -18.41 -10.27
CA THR A 222 18.79 -17.20 -10.39
C THR A 222 18.29 -16.96 -11.82
N ARG A 223 18.61 -17.85 -12.76
CA ARG A 223 18.29 -17.69 -14.19
C ARG A 223 16.79 -17.48 -14.42
N ASP A 224 15.95 -18.26 -13.74
CA ASP A 224 14.50 -18.22 -13.88
C ASP A 224 13.86 -17.01 -13.17
N LEU A 225 14.63 -16.25 -12.39
CA LEU A 225 14.19 -15.06 -11.67
C LEU A 225 14.44 -13.76 -12.46
N ARG A 226 15.32 -13.81 -13.48
CA ARG A 226 15.71 -12.62 -14.25
C ARG A 226 14.62 -12.22 -15.23
N PHE A 227 14.35 -10.91 -15.28
CA PHE A 227 13.34 -10.30 -16.14
C PHE A 227 11.91 -10.80 -15.88
N GLU A 228 11.67 -11.40 -14.72
CA GLU A 228 10.38 -11.96 -14.36
C GLU A 228 9.52 -10.89 -13.66
N PRO A 229 8.30 -10.55 -14.12
CA PRO A 229 7.43 -9.61 -13.42
C PRO A 229 7.06 -10.08 -12.00
N TYR A 230 6.80 -9.14 -11.08
CA TYR A 230 6.55 -9.46 -9.66
C TYR A 230 5.39 -10.45 -9.46
N ASP A 231 4.30 -10.27 -10.22
CA ASP A 231 3.12 -11.14 -10.15
C ASP A 231 3.44 -12.59 -10.59
N ARG A 232 4.35 -12.78 -11.54
CA ARG A 232 4.73 -14.11 -12.02
C ARG A 232 5.75 -14.76 -11.10
N LEU A 233 6.72 -13.99 -10.59
CA LEU A 233 7.66 -14.40 -9.55
C LEU A 233 6.92 -14.99 -8.34
N THR A 234 5.92 -14.27 -7.84
CA THR A 234 5.10 -14.70 -6.70
C THR A 234 4.19 -15.89 -7.03
N ALA A 235 3.61 -15.95 -8.23
CA ALA A 235 2.79 -17.10 -8.67
C ALA A 235 3.59 -18.41 -8.77
N THR A 236 4.89 -18.33 -9.08
CA THR A 236 5.81 -19.47 -9.08
C THR A 236 6.35 -19.84 -7.69
N GLY A 237 5.88 -19.16 -6.63
CA GLY A 237 6.29 -19.42 -5.26
C GLY A 237 7.61 -18.76 -4.85
N HIS A 238 8.18 -17.89 -5.71
CA HIS A 238 9.37 -17.12 -5.42
C HIS A 238 9.03 -15.75 -4.84
N ARG A 239 10.01 -15.11 -4.20
CA ARG A 239 9.92 -13.74 -3.66
C ARG A 239 11.20 -12.99 -3.97
N VAL A 240 11.19 -11.68 -3.75
CA VAL A 240 12.38 -10.85 -3.92
C VAL A 240 13.32 -11.06 -2.73
N ASP A 241 14.17 -12.08 -2.85
CA ASP A 241 15.15 -12.47 -1.83
C ASP A 241 16.47 -11.73 -2.02
N PRO A 242 16.94 -10.93 -1.04
CA PRO A 242 18.21 -10.20 -1.10
C PRO A 242 19.42 -11.06 -1.44
N LYS A 243 19.43 -12.35 -1.08
CA LYS A 243 20.56 -13.26 -1.36
C LYS A 243 20.82 -13.43 -2.86
N ASN A 244 19.78 -13.29 -3.67
CA ASN A 244 19.85 -13.42 -5.13
C ASN A 244 20.38 -12.16 -5.82
N TYR A 245 20.56 -11.06 -5.07
CA TYR A 245 20.95 -9.77 -5.60
C TYR A 245 22.39 -9.40 -5.22
N ALA A 246 23.02 -8.61 -6.07
CA ALA A 246 24.27 -7.92 -5.80
C ALA A 246 24.03 -6.41 -5.85
N LEU A 247 24.59 -5.69 -4.87
CA LEU A 247 24.67 -4.23 -4.92
C LEU A 247 25.62 -3.84 -6.06
N VAL A 248 25.10 -3.19 -7.10
CA VAL A 248 25.88 -2.78 -8.28
C VAL A 248 26.22 -1.31 -8.30
N TYR A 249 25.47 -0.49 -7.56
CA TYR A 249 25.66 0.95 -7.51
C TYR A 249 25.06 1.55 -6.24
N SER A 250 25.69 2.59 -5.71
CA SER A 250 25.13 3.41 -4.65
C SER A 250 25.62 4.85 -4.82
N ALA A 251 24.72 5.82 -4.64
CA ALA A 251 25.05 7.25 -4.77
C ALA A 251 24.13 8.12 -3.92
N GLU A 252 24.54 9.37 -3.72
CA GLU A 252 23.72 10.39 -3.07
C GLU A 252 22.43 10.63 -3.87
N LEU A 253 21.30 10.66 -3.15
CA LEU A 253 19.99 10.93 -3.71
C LEU A 253 19.75 12.43 -3.64
N THR A 254 19.83 13.08 -4.80
CA THR A 254 19.56 14.52 -4.87
C THR A 254 18.12 14.81 -4.44
N PRO A 255 17.86 15.80 -3.56
CA PRO A 255 16.52 16.11 -3.09
C PRO A 255 15.53 16.30 -4.24
N GLY A 256 14.42 15.56 -4.21
CA GLY A 256 13.37 15.60 -5.23
C GLY A 256 13.56 14.66 -6.43
N THR A 257 14.62 13.84 -6.45
CA THR A 257 14.81 12.77 -7.45
C THR A 257 13.78 11.67 -7.23
N SER A 258 13.04 11.30 -8.27
CA SER A 258 12.09 10.19 -8.25
C SER A 258 12.71 8.89 -8.75
N LEU A 259 12.03 7.76 -8.49
CA LEU A 259 12.43 6.46 -9.05
C LEU A 259 12.49 6.48 -10.58
N GLU A 260 11.63 7.24 -11.25
CA GLU A 260 11.63 7.38 -12.71
C GLU A 260 12.86 8.16 -13.22
N ASP A 261 13.35 9.13 -12.43
CA ASP A 261 14.58 9.86 -12.76
C ASP A 261 15.80 8.94 -12.63
N ILE A 262 15.82 8.06 -11.62
CA ILE A 262 16.81 7.00 -11.49
C ILE A 262 16.69 6.04 -12.69
N TYR A 263 15.49 5.58 -13.02
CA TYR A 263 15.26 4.72 -14.20
C TYR A 263 15.86 5.32 -15.47
N THR A 264 15.55 6.59 -15.73
CA THR A 264 15.96 7.31 -16.94
C THR A 264 17.47 7.47 -16.98
N ARG A 265 18.08 7.89 -15.87
CA ARG A 265 19.53 8.09 -15.76
C ARG A 265 20.29 6.80 -16.06
N PHE A 266 19.87 5.68 -15.51
CA PHE A 266 20.53 4.39 -15.69
C PHE A 266 20.05 3.60 -16.92
N ASN A 267 19.34 4.24 -17.84
CA ASN A 267 19.02 3.68 -19.16
C ASN A 267 19.54 4.54 -20.31
N ILE A 268 19.64 5.86 -20.13
CA ILE A 268 20.01 6.82 -21.19
C ILE A 268 21.39 7.43 -20.95
N ASP A 269 21.71 7.82 -19.71
CA ASP A 269 22.92 8.56 -19.37
C ASP A 269 23.65 7.92 -18.17
N HIS A 270 24.16 6.70 -18.42
CA HIS A 270 24.80 5.91 -17.38
C HIS A 270 25.99 6.66 -16.74
N PRO A 271 26.07 6.73 -15.40
CA PRO A 271 27.26 7.23 -14.72
C PRO A 271 28.52 6.45 -15.15
N LYS A 272 29.67 7.13 -15.28
CA LYS A 272 30.92 6.50 -15.76
C LYS A 272 31.43 5.37 -14.85
N ASP A 273 31.09 5.46 -13.58
CA ASP A 273 31.39 4.54 -12.50
C ASP A 273 30.35 3.41 -12.38
N PHE A 274 29.22 3.47 -13.09
CA PHE A 274 28.24 2.39 -13.13
C PHE A 274 28.78 1.16 -13.88
N LYS A 275 28.73 -0.01 -13.24
CA LYS A 275 29.23 -1.29 -13.78
C LYS A 275 28.15 -2.36 -13.95
N GLY A 276 26.91 -2.05 -13.59
CA GLY A 276 25.75 -2.90 -13.83
C GLY A 276 25.23 -2.80 -15.27
N HIS A 277 24.18 -3.56 -15.57
CA HIS A 277 23.42 -3.38 -16.81
C HIS A 277 22.38 -2.28 -16.67
N SER A 278 21.79 -1.84 -17.78
CA SER A 278 20.69 -0.87 -17.77
C SER A 278 19.52 -1.37 -16.91
N LEU A 279 18.85 -0.44 -16.22
CA LEU A 279 17.78 -0.77 -15.28
C LEU A 279 16.63 -1.49 -15.99
N SER A 280 16.27 -2.68 -15.51
CA SER A 280 15.34 -3.58 -16.19
C SER A 280 14.42 -4.33 -15.20
N VAL A 281 13.39 -4.99 -15.73
CA VAL A 281 12.50 -5.85 -14.92
C VAL A 281 13.35 -6.80 -14.09
N SER A 282 13.01 -6.99 -12.83
CA SER A 282 13.75 -7.76 -11.83
C SER A 282 14.88 -7.06 -11.08
N ASP A 283 15.21 -5.82 -11.41
CA ASP A 283 16.13 -5.02 -10.60
C ASP A 283 15.42 -4.43 -9.37
N VAL A 284 16.18 -4.08 -8.33
CA VAL A 284 15.66 -3.43 -7.12
C VAL A 284 16.39 -2.12 -6.86
N VAL A 285 15.63 -1.04 -6.66
CA VAL A 285 16.14 0.26 -6.24
C VAL A 285 15.75 0.47 -4.78
N VAL A 286 16.74 0.64 -3.91
CA VAL A 286 16.54 1.00 -2.51
C VAL A 286 16.77 2.49 -2.34
N LEU A 287 15.81 3.19 -1.75
CA LEU A 287 15.93 4.59 -1.35
C LEU A 287 16.17 4.66 0.15
N HIS A 288 17.21 5.37 0.55
CA HIS A 288 17.57 5.67 1.94
C HIS A 288 17.21 7.13 2.19
N GLN A 289 16.03 7.40 2.76
CA GLN A 289 15.51 8.76 2.93
C GLN A 289 14.98 8.97 4.35
N ASN A 290 15.33 10.09 4.98
CA ASN A 290 14.83 10.46 6.32
C ASN A 290 15.03 9.34 7.38
N GLY A 291 16.12 8.58 7.28
CA GLY A 291 16.41 7.45 8.16
C GLY A 291 15.54 6.20 7.92
N GLN A 292 14.78 6.15 6.82
CA GLN A 292 13.97 5.00 6.42
C GLN A 292 14.41 4.46 5.06
N ASP A 293 14.56 3.14 5.00
CA ASP A 293 14.87 2.41 3.77
C ASP A 293 13.59 1.89 3.12
N THR A 294 13.42 2.15 1.82
CA THR A 294 12.32 1.61 1.02
C THR A 294 12.86 0.92 -0.22
N ALA A 295 12.44 -0.33 -0.46
CA ALA A 295 12.89 -1.13 -1.59
C ALA A 295 11.81 -1.18 -2.68
N HIS A 296 12.20 -0.88 -3.91
CA HIS A 296 11.33 -0.75 -5.07
C HIS A 296 11.80 -1.67 -6.19
N TYR A 297 11.03 -2.73 -6.44
CA TYR A 297 11.25 -3.68 -7.51
C TYR A 297 10.82 -3.08 -8.86
N VAL A 298 11.69 -3.14 -9.85
CA VAL A 298 11.42 -2.71 -11.22
C VAL A 298 10.55 -3.77 -11.89
N ASP A 299 9.32 -3.41 -12.22
CA ASP A 299 8.36 -4.29 -12.88
C ASP A 299 8.20 -3.92 -14.36
N SER A 300 7.50 -4.77 -15.11
CA SER A 300 7.06 -4.54 -16.49
C SER A 300 6.41 -3.17 -16.71
N PHE A 301 5.78 -2.61 -15.68
CA PHE A 301 5.24 -1.25 -15.67
C PHE A 301 5.50 -0.58 -14.31
N GLY A 302 6.50 0.30 -14.25
CA GLY A 302 6.82 1.09 -13.07
C GLY A 302 7.49 0.27 -11.96
N TYR A 303 7.13 0.58 -10.71
CA TYR A 303 7.78 0.04 -9.52
C TYR A 303 6.79 -0.62 -8.57
N LYS A 304 7.23 -1.70 -7.94
CA LYS A 304 6.52 -2.40 -6.87
C LYS A 304 7.31 -2.29 -5.57
N GLU A 305 6.71 -1.71 -4.53
CA GLU A 305 7.34 -1.67 -3.21
C GLU A 305 7.41 -3.09 -2.60
N VAL A 306 8.61 -3.48 -2.16
CA VAL A 306 8.95 -4.83 -1.69
C VAL A 306 9.60 -4.79 -0.31
N LEU A 307 8.80 -4.57 0.73
CA LEU A 307 9.25 -4.56 2.13
C LEU A 307 9.92 -5.87 2.59
N GLU A 308 9.64 -6.97 1.89
CA GLU A 308 10.29 -8.27 2.11
C GLU A 308 11.79 -8.28 1.80
N PHE A 309 12.28 -7.32 1.02
CA PHE A 309 13.70 -7.18 0.71
C PHE A 309 14.57 -6.83 1.93
N PHE A 310 13.98 -6.33 3.02
CA PHE A 310 14.72 -6.08 4.28
C PHE A 310 14.57 -7.21 5.30
N LYS A 311 13.76 -8.23 4.99
CA LYS A 311 13.55 -9.36 5.89
C LYS A 311 14.60 -10.41 5.58
N GLU A 312 15.57 -10.57 6.47
CA GLU A 312 16.44 -11.74 6.44
C GLU A 312 15.58 -13.00 6.47
N GLN A 313 15.79 -13.89 5.51
CA GLN A 313 15.18 -15.21 5.57
C GLN A 313 15.65 -15.90 6.85
N GLU A 314 14.72 -16.17 7.77
CA GLU A 314 14.84 -17.37 8.59
C GLU A 314 15.04 -18.52 7.60
N LYS A 315 16.24 -19.11 7.60
CA LYS A 315 16.53 -20.31 6.78
C LYS A 315 15.36 -21.28 6.99
N ALA A 316 14.82 -21.81 5.90
CA ALA A 316 13.90 -22.94 6.00
C ALA A 316 14.61 -24.02 6.83
N LEU A 317 14.17 -24.21 8.07
CA LEU A 317 14.75 -25.17 8.98
C LEU A 317 14.45 -26.55 8.39
N ILE A 318 15.49 -27.24 7.93
CA ILE A 318 15.37 -28.60 7.43
C ILE A 318 15.42 -29.52 8.66
N PRO A 319 14.39 -30.35 8.91
CA PRO A 319 14.37 -31.22 10.09
C PRO A 319 15.58 -32.13 10.22
N ASP A 320 16.13 -32.57 9.08
CA ASP A 320 17.33 -33.40 8.97
C ASP A 320 18.58 -32.73 9.55
N ASP A 321 18.72 -31.40 9.40
CA ASP A 321 19.87 -30.64 9.89
C ASP A 321 19.76 -30.35 11.40
N LEU A 322 18.59 -30.60 11.99
CA LEU A 322 18.25 -30.33 13.39
C LEU A 322 17.86 -31.60 14.14
N GLU A 323 18.24 -32.76 13.63
CA GLU A 323 18.14 -34.03 14.35
C GLU A 323 19.00 -33.96 15.63
N THR A 324 18.42 -34.30 16.78
CA THR A 324 19.16 -34.30 18.06
C THR A 324 20.04 -35.54 18.23
N GLY A 325 19.99 -36.48 17.28
CA GLY A 325 20.63 -37.79 17.35
C GLY A 325 19.88 -38.81 18.23
N GLU A 326 18.82 -38.38 18.92
CA GLU A 326 17.96 -39.26 19.71
C GLU A 326 16.91 -39.93 18.82
N THR A 327 16.49 -41.14 19.19
CA THR A 327 15.41 -41.86 18.51
C THR A 327 14.38 -42.34 19.51
N ILE A 328 13.11 -42.32 19.10
CA ILE A 328 12.01 -42.89 19.88
C ILE A 328 11.39 -44.06 19.15
N LYS A 329 10.97 -45.07 19.91
CA LYS A 329 10.29 -46.25 19.40
C LYS A 329 8.81 -46.16 19.71
N THR A 330 7.99 -46.31 18.69
CA THR A 330 6.53 -46.44 18.80
C THR A 330 6.12 -47.79 18.19
N PRO A 331 4.89 -48.27 18.44
CA PRO A 331 4.35 -49.46 17.77
C PRO A 331 4.35 -49.35 16.23
N ARG A 332 4.45 -48.14 15.69
CA ARG A 332 4.42 -47.83 14.26
C ARG A 332 5.80 -47.63 13.63
N GLY A 333 6.88 -47.66 14.42
CA GLY A 333 8.24 -47.52 13.93
C GLY A 333 9.17 -46.75 14.88
N THR A 334 10.43 -46.65 14.47
CA THR A 334 11.45 -45.83 15.14
C THR A 334 11.59 -44.50 14.42
N PHE A 335 11.51 -43.39 15.14
CA PHE A 335 11.57 -42.03 14.59
C PHE A 335 12.71 -41.23 15.22
N TYR A 336 13.39 -40.42 14.41
CA TYR A 336 14.44 -39.50 14.88
C TYR A 336 13.81 -38.27 15.51
N VAL A 337 14.38 -37.80 16.62
CA VAL A 337 13.92 -36.61 17.32
C VAL A 337 14.54 -35.37 16.67
N THR A 338 13.72 -34.36 16.41
CA THR A 338 14.17 -33.07 15.90
C THR A 338 14.01 -31.99 16.98
N ALA A 339 14.92 -31.01 16.98
CA ALA A 339 14.85 -29.85 17.86
C ALA A 339 13.80 -28.80 17.41
N MET A 340 13.19 -28.99 16.24
CA MET A 340 12.17 -28.08 15.70
C MET A 340 10.86 -28.13 16.49
N SER A 341 10.16 -26.99 16.56
CA SER A 341 8.81 -26.91 17.12
C SER A 341 7.76 -27.50 16.17
N ARG A 342 6.55 -27.75 16.69
CA ARG A 342 5.42 -28.22 15.88
C ARG A 342 5.12 -27.25 14.74
N GLU A 343 5.04 -25.95 15.03
CA GLU A 343 4.72 -24.91 14.04
C GLU A 343 5.80 -24.82 12.96
N GLN A 344 7.07 -24.98 13.36
CA GLN A 344 8.21 -25.01 12.43
C GLN A 344 8.16 -26.24 11.52
N MET A 345 7.76 -27.40 12.06
CA MET A 345 7.60 -28.64 11.29
C MET A 345 6.38 -28.59 10.34
N GLU A 346 5.25 -28.01 10.77
CA GLU A 346 4.08 -27.78 9.90
C GLU A 346 4.44 -26.81 8.74
N ALA A 347 5.20 -25.75 9.03
CA ALA A 347 5.71 -24.81 8.02
C ALA A 347 6.70 -25.46 7.04
N ALA A 348 7.46 -26.47 7.47
CA ALA A 348 8.33 -27.29 6.63
C ALA A 348 7.58 -28.38 5.84
N GLY A 349 6.24 -28.43 5.92
CA GLY A 349 5.40 -29.38 5.18
C GLY A 349 5.24 -30.75 5.85
N TYR A 350 5.60 -30.88 7.13
CA TYR A 350 5.40 -32.10 7.92
C TYR A 350 4.09 -31.98 8.71
N GLY A 351 3.11 -32.83 8.39
CA GLY A 351 1.83 -32.87 9.10
C GLY A 351 1.85 -33.79 10.31
N LEU A 352 0.99 -33.53 11.30
CA LEU A 352 0.82 -34.42 12.45
C LEU A 352 0.26 -35.78 12.01
N HIS A 353 0.98 -36.86 12.28
CA HIS A 353 0.55 -38.23 11.96
C HIS A 353 -0.04 -38.95 13.16
N HIS A 354 0.62 -38.88 14.32
CA HIS A 354 0.14 -39.44 15.60
C HIS A 354 1.02 -38.97 16.76
N GLN A 355 0.59 -39.23 17.98
CA GLN A 355 1.37 -38.98 19.21
C GLN A 355 2.03 -40.28 19.69
N SER A 356 3.17 -40.18 20.38
CA SER A 356 3.81 -41.32 21.05
C SER A 356 2.94 -41.83 22.21
N ASP A 357 3.10 -43.12 22.56
CA ASP A 357 2.29 -43.77 23.60
C ASP A 357 2.45 -43.14 24.99
N ASP A 358 3.60 -42.51 25.25
CA ASP A 358 3.89 -41.79 26.48
C ASP A 358 3.40 -40.33 26.46
N GLY A 359 2.81 -39.88 25.35
CA GLY A 359 2.27 -38.53 25.16
C GLY A 359 3.33 -37.43 25.01
N LYS A 360 4.62 -37.77 25.11
CA LYS A 360 5.71 -36.79 25.19
C LYS A 360 6.18 -36.27 23.84
N TYR A 361 5.86 -36.95 22.75
CA TYR A 361 6.32 -36.60 21.40
C TYR A 361 5.18 -36.63 20.38
N LEU A 362 5.19 -35.68 19.46
CA LEU A 362 4.34 -35.65 18.26
C LEU A 362 5.13 -36.19 17.09
N ILE A 363 4.61 -37.22 16.42
CA ILE A 363 5.20 -37.74 15.19
C ILE A 363 4.64 -36.97 14.01
N MET A 364 5.51 -36.25 13.31
CA MET A 364 5.17 -35.39 12.19
C MET A 364 5.84 -35.89 10.92
N GLY A 365 5.06 -36.07 9.85
CA GLY A 365 5.51 -36.69 8.60
C GLY A 365 5.01 -35.96 7.35
N ASN A 366 5.78 -36.04 6.27
CA ASN A 366 5.45 -35.45 4.97
C ASN A 366 5.22 -36.51 3.87
N GLY A 367 5.06 -37.78 4.25
CA GLY A 367 4.82 -38.92 3.36
C GLY A 367 6.08 -39.70 2.96
N THR A 368 7.26 -39.09 3.03
CA THR A 368 8.56 -39.75 2.75
C THR A 368 9.45 -39.87 3.98
N ARG A 369 9.42 -38.88 4.88
CA ARG A 369 10.11 -38.91 6.18
C ARG A 369 9.16 -38.54 7.31
N ALA A 370 9.52 -38.95 8.52
CA ALA A 370 8.81 -38.59 9.73
C ALA A 370 9.77 -38.41 10.91
N PHE A 371 9.48 -37.42 11.74
CA PHE A 371 10.27 -37.01 12.90
C PHE A 371 9.42 -36.94 14.14
N ALA A 372 10.07 -37.13 15.29
CA ALA A 372 9.48 -36.93 16.60
C ALA A 372 9.80 -35.53 17.12
N VAL A 373 8.77 -34.77 17.45
CA VAL A 373 8.86 -33.42 18.00
C VAL A 373 8.46 -33.47 19.48
N PRO A 374 9.31 -33.03 20.43
CA PRO A 374 8.94 -33.03 21.84
C PRO A 374 7.74 -32.10 22.07
N VAL A 375 6.76 -32.59 22.82
CA VAL A 375 5.65 -31.77 23.33
C VAL A 375 6.25 -30.86 24.41
N GLN A 376 6.59 -29.63 24.04
CA GLN A 376 7.01 -28.61 25.01
C GLN A 376 5.87 -28.42 26.02
N PRO A 377 6.14 -28.48 27.34
CA PRO A 377 5.16 -28.04 28.33
C PRO A 377 4.91 -26.55 28.08
N GLU A 378 3.64 -26.12 28.06
CA GLU A 378 3.31 -24.70 27.93
C GLU A 378 4.16 -23.88 28.92
N ASN A 379 4.92 -22.93 28.38
CA ASN A 379 5.94 -22.22 29.12
C ASN A 379 5.25 -21.27 30.11
N TYR A 380 5.07 -21.70 31.37
CA TYR A 380 4.37 -20.96 32.43
C TYR A 380 4.97 -19.55 32.69
N LEU A 381 6.22 -19.30 32.27
CA LEU A 381 6.86 -17.99 32.30
C LEU A 381 6.29 -17.00 31.28
N LYS A 382 5.80 -17.47 30.13
CA LYS A 382 5.17 -16.62 29.11
C LYS A 382 3.81 -16.09 29.58
N ALA A 383 3.09 -16.93 30.34
CA ALA A 383 1.87 -16.52 31.01
C ALA A 383 2.17 -15.59 32.19
N ALA A 384 3.22 -15.86 32.97
CA ALA A 384 3.62 -15.00 34.10
C ALA A 384 4.04 -13.59 33.64
N GLU A 385 4.88 -13.46 32.61
CA GLU A 385 5.29 -12.16 32.04
C GLU A 385 4.09 -11.42 31.42
N GLN A 386 3.23 -12.10 30.65
CA GLN A 386 1.99 -11.49 30.16
C GLN A 386 1.02 -11.09 31.28
N THR A 387 0.92 -11.85 32.38
CA THR A 387 0.08 -11.45 33.53
C THR A 387 0.69 -10.29 34.32
N THR A 388 2.02 -10.14 34.34
CA THR A 388 2.69 -9.06 35.06
C THR A 388 2.60 -7.74 34.29
N GLU A 389 2.69 -7.80 32.94
CA GLU A 389 2.43 -6.65 32.07
C GLU A 389 0.93 -6.29 32.00
N GLN A 390 0.03 -7.28 32.09
CA GLN A 390 -1.42 -7.01 32.17
C GLN A 390 -1.86 -6.36 33.50
N ASN A 391 -1.06 -6.45 34.56
CA ASN A 391 -1.43 -5.94 35.88
C ASN A 391 -1.14 -4.44 36.06
N TYR A 392 -0.37 -3.82 35.16
CA TYR A 392 -0.10 -2.37 35.22
C TYR A 392 -1.31 -1.51 34.81
N ASN A 393 -2.33 -2.10 34.17
CA ASN A 393 -3.53 -1.41 33.69
C ASN A 393 -4.82 -1.82 34.43
N MET A 394 -4.71 -2.34 35.67
CA MET A 394 -5.88 -2.60 36.49
C MET A 394 -6.51 -1.30 37.01
N ILE A 395 -7.51 -0.80 36.29
CA ILE A 395 -8.53 0.10 36.85
C ILE A 395 -9.87 -0.63 36.78
N ASP A 396 -10.44 -0.93 37.95
CA ASP A 396 -11.82 -1.46 38.16
C ASP A 396 -12.16 -2.88 37.67
N GLY A 397 -11.19 -3.80 37.60
CA GLY A 397 -11.49 -5.24 37.59
C GLY A 397 -12.19 -5.78 36.34
N GLN A 398 -12.07 -5.09 35.20
CA GLN A 398 -12.46 -5.62 33.89
C GLN A 398 -11.24 -5.70 32.97
N ILE A 399 -10.93 -6.90 32.48
CA ILE A 399 -9.93 -7.13 31.43
C ILE A 399 -10.55 -6.67 30.11
N ASN A 400 -10.08 -5.55 29.55
CA ASN A 400 -10.50 -5.10 28.22
C ASN A 400 -9.28 -4.57 27.44
N ASN A 401 -8.67 -5.45 26.63
CA ASN A 401 -7.54 -5.11 25.74
C ASN A 401 -8.00 -4.58 24.36
N THR A 402 -9.24 -4.12 24.22
CA THR A 402 -9.70 -3.49 22.97
C THR A 402 -9.50 -1.97 23.06
N PRO A 403 -8.72 -1.35 22.16
CA PRO A 403 -8.53 0.10 22.15
C PRO A 403 -9.88 0.80 21.95
N THR A 404 -10.12 1.86 22.71
CA THR A 404 -11.35 2.66 22.60
C THR A 404 -11.33 3.54 21.35
N ILE A 405 -12.52 3.94 20.89
CA ILE A 405 -12.65 4.85 19.73
C ILE A 405 -11.83 6.12 19.94
N ALA A 406 -11.83 6.68 21.15
CA ALA A 406 -11.04 7.87 21.48
C ALA A 406 -9.52 7.64 21.38
N GLU A 407 -9.04 6.44 21.71
CA GLU A 407 -7.61 6.08 21.59
C GLU A 407 -7.23 5.83 20.12
N LEU A 408 -8.12 5.22 19.33
CA LEU A 408 -7.93 5.05 17.89
C LEU A 408 -7.99 6.40 17.15
N GLU A 409 -8.87 7.32 17.56
CA GLU A 409 -8.93 8.69 17.04
C GLU A 409 -7.68 9.49 17.41
N ALA A 410 -7.15 9.33 18.63
CA ALA A 410 -5.89 9.94 19.04
C ALA A 410 -4.71 9.42 18.21
N LYS A 411 -4.68 8.11 17.90
CA LYS A 411 -3.66 7.50 17.03
C LYS A 411 -3.74 8.00 15.59
N VAL A 412 -4.96 8.09 15.03
CA VAL A 412 -5.17 8.69 13.70
C VAL A 412 -4.75 10.16 13.68
N LYS A 413 -5.04 10.91 14.75
CA LYS A 413 -4.64 12.32 14.88
C LYS A 413 -3.13 12.49 15.08
N ALA A 414 -2.45 11.48 15.61
CA ALA A 414 -1.00 11.39 15.69
C ALA A 414 -0.34 10.88 14.39
N GLY A 415 -1.12 10.57 13.35
CA GLY A 415 -0.60 10.09 12.06
C GLY A 415 -0.28 8.59 12.02
N GLU A 416 -0.61 7.84 13.08
CA GLU A 416 -0.42 6.39 13.13
C GLU A 416 -1.51 5.65 12.34
N THR A 417 -1.12 4.58 11.65
CA THR A 417 -2.08 3.72 10.95
C THR A 417 -2.86 2.87 11.94
N ILE A 418 -4.20 2.92 11.87
CA ILE A 418 -5.08 2.06 12.66
C ILE A 418 -5.66 0.93 11.81
N SER A 419 -5.83 -0.23 12.43
CA SER A 419 -6.50 -1.37 11.82
C SER A 419 -8.00 -1.11 11.68
N LEU A 420 -8.55 -1.36 10.49
CA LEU A 420 -10.01 -1.30 10.25
C LEU A 420 -10.78 -2.35 11.07
N VAL A 421 -10.11 -3.44 11.46
CA VAL A 421 -10.69 -4.46 12.34
C VAL A 421 -10.84 -3.89 13.75
N ASP A 422 -9.81 -3.22 14.26
CA ASP A 422 -9.80 -2.64 15.60
C ASP A 422 -10.81 -1.49 15.71
N LEU A 423 -10.95 -0.68 14.65
CA LEU A 423 -11.99 0.36 14.57
C LEU A 423 -13.40 -0.27 14.56
N ALA A 424 -13.60 -1.35 13.80
CA ALA A 424 -14.89 -2.02 13.75
C ALA A 424 -15.26 -2.67 15.09
N GLU A 425 -14.28 -3.26 15.79
CA GLU A 425 -14.46 -3.83 17.13
C GLU A 425 -14.72 -2.77 18.19
N ALA A 426 -13.99 -1.65 18.16
CA ALA A 426 -14.20 -0.51 19.05
C ALA A 426 -15.60 0.12 18.85
N VAL A 427 -16.04 0.30 17.60
CA VAL A 427 -17.39 0.80 17.26
C VAL A 427 -18.48 -0.18 17.69
N LYS A 428 -18.24 -1.48 17.55
CA LYS A 428 -19.18 -2.51 18.00
C LYS A 428 -19.27 -2.53 19.53
N ALA A 429 -18.14 -2.43 20.24
CA ALA A 429 -18.08 -2.37 21.69
C ALA A 429 -18.73 -1.10 22.27
N ASP A 430 -18.58 0.05 21.60
CA ASP A 430 -19.20 1.30 22.02
C ASP A 430 -20.73 1.30 21.78
N LYS A 431 -21.18 0.67 20.69
CA LYS A 431 -22.59 0.43 20.41
C LYS A 431 -23.24 -0.55 21.40
N GLU A 432 -22.49 -1.55 21.85
CA GLU A 432 -22.91 -2.49 22.90
C GLU A 432 -22.96 -1.80 24.28
N ARG A 433 -21.99 -0.95 24.63
CA ARG A 433 -22.01 -0.09 25.83
C ARG A 433 -23.18 0.89 25.82
N GLY A 434 -23.48 1.51 24.67
CA GLY A 434 -24.63 2.39 24.48
C GLY A 434 -25.99 1.68 24.50
N LYS A 435 -26.03 0.36 24.21
CA LYS A 435 -27.21 -0.49 24.43
C LYS A 435 -27.35 -0.87 25.90
N ALA A 436 -26.29 -1.27 26.57
CA ALA A 436 -26.28 -1.58 28.00
C ALA A 436 -26.79 -0.40 28.84
N ALA A 437 -26.33 0.82 28.54
CA ALA A 437 -26.81 2.06 29.17
C ALA A 437 -28.28 2.41 28.87
N LYS A 438 -28.89 1.88 27.80
CA LYS A 438 -30.33 2.04 27.48
C LYS A 438 -31.21 0.94 28.10
N THR A 439 -30.64 -0.20 28.48
CA THR A 439 -31.36 -1.31 29.15
C THR A 439 -31.39 -1.21 30.66
N GLU A 440 -30.62 -0.33 31.29
CA GLU A 440 -30.89 0.09 32.67
C GLU A 440 -32.19 0.91 32.70
N LYS A 441 -33.30 0.19 32.93
CA LYS A 441 -34.59 0.82 33.22
C LYS A 441 -34.39 1.77 34.40
N LYS A 442 -34.43 3.08 34.13
CA LYS A 442 -34.70 4.09 35.16
C LYS A 442 -35.90 3.57 35.99
N PRO A 443 -35.76 3.41 37.32
CA PRO A 443 -36.87 2.93 38.13
C PRO A 443 -38.05 3.87 37.93
N SER A 444 -39.24 3.32 37.67
CA SER A 444 -40.43 4.14 37.44
C SER A 444 -40.65 5.07 38.64
N ILE A 445 -41.20 6.27 38.40
CA ILE A 445 -41.51 7.27 39.44
C ILE A 445 -42.27 6.63 40.62
N ARG A 446 -43.05 5.58 40.39
CA ARG A 446 -43.80 4.83 41.40
C ARG A 446 -42.91 3.96 42.32
N ALA A 447 -41.79 3.46 41.81
CA ALA A 447 -40.78 2.72 42.58
C ALA A 447 -39.92 3.68 43.42
N GLN A 448 -39.56 4.85 42.87
CA GLN A 448 -38.87 5.91 43.60
C GLN A 448 -39.77 6.46 44.74
N LEU A 449 -41.05 6.72 44.48
CA LEU A 449 -42.02 7.12 45.51
C LEU A 449 -42.24 6.07 46.60
N ARG A 450 -42.12 4.78 46.30
CA ARG A 450 -42.17 3.72 47.33
C ARG A 450 -40.92 3.72 48.20
N ALA A 451 -39.73 3.79 47.59
CA ALA A 451 -38.47 3.85 48.31
C ALA A 451 -38.37 5.11 49.20
N ASP A 452 -38.86 6.25 48.72
CA ASP A 452 -38.90 7.48 49.51
C ASP A 452 -39.94 7.41 50.64
N LYS A 453 -41.09 6.76 50.43
CA LYS A 453 -42.05 6.47 51.52
C LYS A 453 -41.46 5.55 52.59
N GLU A 454 -40.70 4.54 52.19
CA GLU A 454 -40.01 3.63 53.12
C GLU A 454 -38.89 4.33 53.90
N LYS A 455 -38.08 5.16 53.24
CA LYS A 455 -37.07 6.00 53.90
C LYS A 455 -37.69 7.05 54.82
N THR A 456 -38.86 7.58 54.47
CA THR A 456 -39.59 8.54 55.32
C THR A 456 -40.23 7.84 56.53
N ALA A 457 -40.69 6.60 56.37
CA ALA A 457 -41.19 5.76 57.48
C ALA A 457 -40.06 5.36 58.44
N GLN A 458 -38.88 4.99 57.91
CA GLN A 458 -37.71 4.68 58.72
C GLN A 458 -37.16 5.92 59.46
N LYS A 459 -37.15 7.10 58.83
CA LYS A 459 -36.82 8.36 59.51
C LYS A 459 -37.84 8.74 60.59
N LYS A 460 -39.13 8.46 60.41
CA LYS A 460 -40.16 8.68 61.45
C LYS A 460 -40.00 7.70 62.63
N ALA A 461 -39.68 6.43 62.37
CA ALA A 461 -39.42 5.44 63.41
C ALA A 461 -38.13 5.72 64.21
N ALA A 462 -37.10 6.26 63.55
CA ALA A 462 -35.88 6.71 64.23
C ALA A 462 -36.12 7.97 65.10
N LYS A 463 -37.03 8.86 64.68
CA LYS A 463 -37.38 10.08 65.43
C LYS A 463 -38.29 9.80 66.63
N SER A 464 -39.12 8.76 66.60
CA SER A 464 -39.90 8.34 67.78
C SER A 464 -39.04 7.66 68.84
N LYS A 465 -38.04 6.86 68.44
CA LYS A 465 -37.08 6.25 69.38
C LYS A 465 -36.20 7.27 70.12
N ASN A 466 -35.90 8.42 69.49
CA ASN A 466 -35.14 9.48 70.14
C ASN A 466 -35.99 10.44 71.00
N HIS A 467 -37.32 10.34 70.97
CA HIS A 467 -38.20 11.14 71.84
C HIS A 467 -38.61 10.40 73.13
N GLU A 468 -38.41 9.08 73.20
CA GLU A 468 -38.72 8.26 74.37
C GLU A 468 -37.55 8.15 75.38
N LEU A 469 -36.42 8.81 75.10
CA LEU A 469 -35.25 8.92 75.98
C LEU A 469 -35.10 10.31 76.64
N GLU A 470 -36.07 11.21 76.44
CA GLU A 470 -36.19 12.51 77.11
C GLU A 470 -37.66 12.75 77.56
N VAL A 471 -38.18 11.88 78.44
CA VAL A 471 -39.27 12.17 79.40
C VAL A 471 -39.02 11.40 80.68
#